data_AF-A0A2N5Z324-F1
#
_entry.id   AF-A0A2N5Z324-F1
#
_cell.length_a   1.000
_cell.length_b   1.000
_cell.length_c   1.000
_cell.angle_alpha   90.00
_cell.angle_beta   90.00
_cell.angle_gamma   90.00
#
_symmetry.space_group_name_H-M   'P 1'
#
loop_
_entity.id
_entity.type
_entity.pdbx_description
1 polymer ?
#
loop_
_entity_poly.entity_id
_entity_poly.type
_entity_poly.pdbx_seq_one_letter_code
_entity_poly.pdbx_strand_id
1 'polypeptide(L)' 'QLCDQFLIRRNYAKSFDGFKTRILSKISAMTMIQYLNRFVYNRPINNLKINLC' A
#
# COMPACT_ATOMS: atom_id res chain seq x y z
N GLN A 1 11.88 4.05 1.49
CA GLN A 1 11.12 2.99 0.80
C GLN A 1 9.65 3.35 0.62
N LEU A 2 8.90 3.59 1.71
CA LEU A 2 7.48 3.93 1.64
C LEU A 2 7.17 5.31 1.02
N CYS A 3 7.99 6.33 1.32
CA CYS A 3 7.82 7.68 0.76
C CYS A 3 8.04 7.76 -0.76
N ASP A 4 8.92 6.91 -1.29
CA ASP A 4 9.18 6.75 -2.73
C ASP A 4 8.06 5.94 -3.39
N GLN A 5 7.67 4.81 -2.78
CA GLN A 5 6.60 3.94 -3.28
C GLN A 5 5.22 4.62 -3.32
N PHE A 6 4.98 5.56 -2.41
CA PHE A 6 3.75 6.35 -2.39
C PHE A 6 3.86 7.66 -3.17
N LEU A 7 5.04 8.01 -3.68
CA LEU A 7 5.30 9.26 -4.43
C LEU A 7 4.66 10.47 -3.73
N ILE A 8 4.68 10.50 -2.39
CA ILE A 8 3.96 11.49 -1.55
C ILE A 8 4.44 12.91 -1.89
N ARG A 9 5.70 13.05 -2.33
CA ARG A 9 6.31 14.32 -2.73
C ARG A 9 5.81 14.86 -4.08
N ARG A 10 5.17 14.05 -4.93
CA ARG A 10 4.55 14.50 -6.18
C ARG A 10 3.12 14.97 -5.91
N ASN A 11 3.00 16.19 -5.38
CA ASN A 11 1.73 16.92 -5.28
C ASN A 11 1.21 17.29 -6.68
N TYR A 12 0.52 16.35 -7.34
CA TYR A 12 -0.27 16.60 -8.56
C TYR A 12 -1.76 16.78 -8.27
N ALA A 13 -2.16 16.84 -7.00
CA ALA A 13 -3.55 16.99 -6.62
C ALA A 13 -3.89 18.49 -6.49
N LYS A 14 -4.65 18.98 -7.46
CA LYS A 14 -5.32 20.29 -7.44
C LYS A 14 -6.34 20.43 -6.28
N SER A 15 -6.55 19.36 -5.48
CA SER A 15 -7.46 19.32 -4.32
C SER A 15 -7.05 18.25 -3.30
N PHE A 16 -7.19 18.55 -2.01
CA PHE A 16 -6.81 17.69 -0.87
C PHE A 16 -7.56 16.35 -0.80
N ASP A 17 -8.80 16.31 -1.29
CA ASP A 17 -9.64 15.10 -1.24
C ASP A 17 -9.06 13.95 -2.09
N GLY A 18 -8.66 14.23 -3.33
CA GLY A 18 -8.05 13.25 -4.21
C GLY A 18 -6.70 12.73 -3.70
N PHE A 19 -5.97 13.55 -2.93
CA PHE A 19 -4.73 13.15 -2.27
C PHE A 19 -5.00 12.16 -1.13
N LYS A 20 -5.97 12.46 -0.27
CA LYS A 20 -6.41 11.58 0.83
C LYS A 20 -6.86 10.22 0.30
N THR A 21 -7.69 10.19 -0.73
CA THR A 21 -8.20 8.94 -1.32
C THR A 21 -7.09 8.11 -1.96
N ARG A 22 -6.10 8.74 -2.61
CA ARG A 22 -4.94 8.05 -3.19
C ARG A 22 -4.02 7.45 -2.14
N ILE A 23 -3.77 8.15 -1.04
CA ILE A 23 -2.96 7.62 0.07
C ILE A 23 -3.69 6.49 0.77
N LEU A 24 -4.97 6.67 1.10
CA LEU A 24 -5.78 5.65 1.76
C LEU A 24 -5.85 4.36 0.93
N SER A 25 -6.10 4.46 -0.38
CA SER A 25 -6.13 3.31 -1.29
C SER A 25 -4.80 2.55 -1.32
N LYS A 26 -3.67 3.26 -1.26
CA LYS A 26 -2.34 2.65 -1.27
C LYS A 26 -2.00 1.97 0.05
N ILE A 27 -2.37 2.57 1.19
CA ILE A 27 -2.21 1.98 2.52
C ILE A 27 -3.11 0.75 2.65
N SER A 28 -4.39 0.84 2.23
CA SER A 28 -5.33 -0.27 2.33
C SER A 28 -4.88 -1.47 1.48
N ALA A 29 -4.40 -1.24 0.26
CA ALA A 29 -3.84 -2.31 -0.57
C ALA A 29 -2.64 -3.00 0.10
N MET A 30 -1.73 -2.22 0.70
CA MET A 30 -0.56 -2.75 1.40
C MET A 30 -0.95 -3.56 2.64
N THR A 31 -1.92 -3.07 3.42
CA THR A 31 -2.45 -3.78 4.60
C THR A 31 -3.18 -5.06 4.18
N MET A 32 -3.95 -5.03 3.09
CA MET A 32 -4.66 -6.20 2.58
C MET A 32 -3.70 -7.31 2.11
N ILE A 33 -2.61 -6.95 1.45
CA ILE A 33 -1.54 -7.89 1.06
C ILE A 33 -0.87 -8.50 2.31
N GLN A 34 -0.51 -7.67 3.28
CA GLN A 34 0.07 -8.14 4.55
C GLN A 34 -0.89 -9.06 5.33
N TYR A 35 -2.18 -8.72 5.31
CA TYR A 35 -3.24 -9.55 5.88
C TYR A 35 -3.33 -10.90 5.18
N LEU A 36 -3.43 -10.95 3.85
CA LEU A 36 -3.49 -12.20 3.09
C LEU A 36 -2.25 -13.08 3.35
N ASN A 37 -1.06 -12.51 3.37
CA ASN A 37 0.17 -13.22 3.70
C ASN A 37 0.14 -13.90 5.08
N ARG A 38 -0.36 -13.19 6.09
CA ARG A 38 -0.38 -13.69 7.46
C ARG A 38 -1.53 -14.65 7.72
N PHE A 39 -2.71 -14.35 7.19
CA PHE A 39 -3.93 -15.13 7.46
C PHE A 39 -4.09 -16.34 6.54
N VAL A 40 -3.74 -16.24 5.25
CA VAL A 40 -3.90 -17.34 4.28
C VAL A 40 -2.62 -18.16 4.18
N TYR A 41 -1.45 -17.51 4.10
CA TYR A 41 -0.18 -18.19 3.85
C TYR A 41 0.66 -18.43 5.11
N ASN A 42 0.24 -17.91 6.27
CA ASN A 42 0.96 -17.94 7.56
C ASN A 42 2.44 -17.48 7.47
N ARG A 43 2.77 -16.64 6.49
CA ARG A 43 4.11 -16.12 6.25
C ARG A 43 4.35 -14.82 7.04
N PRO A 44 5.61 -14.46 7.35
CA PRO A 44 5.91 -13.22 8.03
C PRO A 44 5.49 -12.01 7.18
N ILE A 45 4.93 -11.01 7.85
CA ILE A 45 4.34 -9.78 7.30
C ILE A 45 5.33 -8.97 6.43
N ASN A 46 6.64 -9.18 6.62
CA ASN A 46 7.70 -8.44 5.93
C ASN A 46 7.79 -8.71 4.42
N ASN A 47 7.13 -9.76 3.90
CA ASN A 47 7.16 -10.12 2.48
C ASN A 47 6.06 -9.40 1.68
N LEU A 48 6.27 -8.11 1.39
CA LEU A 48 5.33 -7.31 0.58
C LEU A 48 5.22 -7.78 -0.88
N LYS A 49 6.22 -8.48 -1.40
CA LYS A 49 6.13 -9.18 -2.68
C LYS A 49 5.49 -10.54 -2.46
N ILE A 50 4.18 -10.61 -2.69
CA ILE A 50 3.48 -11.88 -2.86
C ILE A 50 3.56 -12.23 -4.34
N ASN A 51 4.18 -13.35 -4.69
CA ASN A 51 3.92 -13.99 -5.99
C ASN A 51 2.55 -14.66 -5.87
N LEU A 52 1.51 -13.94 -6.28
CA LEU A 52 0.17 -14.50 -6.39
C LEU A 52 0.08 -15.22 -7.74
N CYS A 53 0.77 -16.38 -7.84
CA CYS A 53 1.05 -17.15 -9.06
C CYS A 53 1.82 -16.40 -10.16
#